data_AF-A0ABC8UH05-F1
#
_entry.id   AF-A0ABC8UH05-F1
#
_cell.length_a   1.000
_cell.length_b   1.000
_cell.length_c   1.000
_cell.angle_alpha   90.00
_cell.angle_beta   90.00
_cell.angle_gamma   90.00
#
_symmetry.space_group_name_H-M   'P 1'
#
loop_
_entity.id
_entity.type
_entity.pdbx_description
1 polymer ?
#
loop_
_entity_poly.entity_id
_entity_poly.type
_entity_poly.pdbx_seq_one_letter_code
_entity_poly.pdbx_strand_id
1 'polypeptide(L)' 'MRRGSDHRSSVRVQSDPAGRLVITGQPEQPENPWGISAFKKVVSLPGRIDPLQTSAVVSLHGRLFVRVPFEQSNM' A
#
# COMPACT_ATOMS: atom_id res chain seq x y z
N MET A 1 20.96 -13.34 -23.63
CA MET A 1 20.15 -13.51 -22.40
C MET A 1 19.85 -12.13 -21.82
N ARG A 2 18.75 -11.49 -22.25
CA ARG A 2 18.30 -10.18 -21.72
C ARG A 2 17.20 -10.44 -20.70
N ARG A 3 17.38 -9.92 -19.48
CA ARG A 3 16.40 -10.01 -18.38
C ARG A 3 15.09 -9.41 -18.85
N GLY A 4 13.98 -10.12 -18.59
CA GLY A 4 12.64 -9.59 -18.79
C GLY A 4 12.51 -8.27 -18.04
N SER A 5 12.05 -7.26 -18.77
CA SER A 5 11.80 -5.91 -18.30
C SER A 5 10.87 -5.95 -17.08
N ASP A 6 11.36 -5.49 -15.94
CA ASP A 6 10.61 -5.46 -14.69
C ASP A 6 9.55 -4.36 -14.80
N HIS A 7 8.32 -4.72 -15.21
CA HIS A 7 7.17 -3.80 -15.23
C HIS A 7 6.45 -3.85 -13.88
N ARG A 8 7.19 -3.82 -12.76
CA ARG A 8 6.55 -3.82 -11.44
C ARG A 8 5.93 -2.46 -11.20
N SER A 9 4.61 -2.42 -11.08
CA SER A 9 3.95 -1.26 -10.46
C SER A 9 4.33 -1.22 -8.98
N SER A 10 4.83 -0.09 -8.49
CA SER A 10 5.16 0.06 -7.07
C SER A 10 3.89 0.45 -6.29
N VAL A 11 3.56 -0.35 -5.27
CA VAL A 11 2.48 -0.04 -4.32
C VAL A 11 3.12 0.43 -3.03
N ARG A 12 2.73 1.63 -2.57
CA ARG A 12 3.20 2.21 -1.32
C ARG A 12 2.04 2.34 -0.35
N VAL A 13 2.29 2.02 0.92
CA VAL A 13 1.35 2.21 2.02
C VAL A 13 1.99 3.16 3.01
N GLN A 14 1.27 4.22 3.36
CA GLN A 14 1.64 5.17 4.42
C GLN A 14 0.53 5.17 5.45
N SER A 15 0.91 5.21 6.72
CA SER A 15 0.00 5.30 7.86
C SER A 15 0.38 6.50 8.72
N ASP A 16 -0.60 7.10 9.38
CA ASP A 16 -0.37 8.04 10.48
C ASP A 16 -1.05 7.55 11.78
N PRO A 17 -0.57 7.98 12.96
CA PRO A 17 -1.12 7.53 14.24
C PRO A 17 -2.61 7.86 14.45
N ALA A 18 -3.20 8.80 13.71
CA ALA A 18 -4.60 9.17 13.83
C ALA A 18 -5.55 8.18 13.13
N GLY A 19 -5.02 7.10 12.54
CA GLY A 19 -5.81 6.05 11.90
C GLY A 19 -6.03 6.26 10.41
N ARG A 20 -5.26 7.14 9.77
CA ARG A 20 -5.32 7.33 8.31
C ARG A 20 -4.33 6.43 7.60
N LEU A 21 -4.80 5.74 6.56
CA LEU A 21 -3.97 5.01 5.62
C LEU A 21 -4.06 5.65 4.24
N VAL A 22 -2.92 5.82 3.58
CA VAL A 22 -2.80 6.24 2.20
C VAL A 22 -2.10 5.14 1.41
N ILE A 23 -2.82 4.55 0.46
CA ILE A 23 -2.30 3.52 -0.45
C ILE A 23 -2.19 4.15 -1.82
N THR A 24 -0.99 4.12 -2.40
CA THR A 24 -0.74 4.66 -3.74
C THR A 24 -0.13 3.58 -4.62
N GLY A 25 -0.59 3.53 -5.87
CA GLY A 25 0.07 2.77 -6.93
C GLY A 25 0.55 3.72 -7.99
N GLN A 26 1.84 3.63 -8.33
CA GLN A 26 2.44 4.39 -9.42
C GLN A 26 3.13 3.41 -10.37
N PRO A 27 2.77 3.42 -11.67
CA PRO A 27 3.53 2.68 -12.67
C PRO A 27 4.92 3.31 -12.81
N GLU A 28 5.95 2.50 -13.03
CA GLU A 28 7.31 3.01 -13.23
C GLU A 28 7.46 3.79 -14.54
N GLN A 29 6.71 3.40 -15.58
CA GLN A 29 6.62 4.12 -16.84
C GLN A 29 5.24 4.78 -16.99
N PRO A 30 5.18 6.12 -17.18
CA PRO A 30 3.93 6.83 -17.47
C PRO A 30 3.24 6.34 -18.76
N GLU A 31 4.03 5.94 -19.75
CA GLU A 31 3.57 5.43 -21.05
C GLU A 31 3.52 3.90 -21.06
N ASN A 32 2.95 3.34 -20.00
CA ASN A 32 2.79 1.90 -19.87
C ASN A 32 1.86 1.36 -20.98
N PRO A 33 2.34 0.49 -21.89
CA PRO A 33 1.57 -0.01 -23.02
C PRO A 33 0.43 -0.97 -22.63
N TRP A 34 0.39 -1.45 -21.39
CA TRP A 34 -0.71 -2.23 -20.81
C TRP A 34 -1.79 -1.36 -20.14
N GLY A 35 -1.64 -0.03 -20.17
CA GLY A 35 -2.66 0.90 -19.66
C GLY A 35 -2.81 0.93 -18.13
N ILE A 36 -1.77 0.55 -17.37
CA ILE A 36 -1.82 0.62 -15.91
C ILE A 36 -1.92 2.09 -15.48
N SER A 37 -3.04 2.42 -14.85
CA SER A 37 -3.30 3.76 -14.34
C SER A 37 -2.86 3.89 -12.88
N ALA A 38 -2.32 5.06 -12.54
CA ALA A 38 -2.03 5.41 -11.15
C ALA A 38 -3.31 5.42 -10.31
N PHE A 39 -3.18 5.10 -9.03
CA PHE A 39 -4.29 5.21 -8.08
C PHE A 39 -3.85 5.73 -6.72
N LYS A 40 -4.80 6.33 -6.00
CA LYS A 40 -4.67 6.72 -4.60
C LYS A 40 -5.95 6.33 -3.86
N LYS A 41 -5.80 5.50 -2.83
CA LYS A 41 -6.87 5.12 -1.91
C LYS A 41 -6.55 5.66 -0.53
N VAL A 42 -7.51 6.36 0.07
CA VAL A 42 -7.44 6.79 1.46
C VAL A 42 -8.45 5.97 2.25
N VAL A 43 -8.02 5.46 3.40
CA VAL A 43 -8.86 4.74 4.35
C VAL A 43 -8.73 5.43 5.71
N SER A 44 -9.87 5.70 6.34
CA SER A 44 -9.94 6.23 7.70
C SER A 44 -10.42 5.14 8.63
N LEU A 45 -9.62 4.83 9.64
CA LEU A 45 -9.96 3.86 10.68
C LEU A 45 -10.62 4.58 11.86
N PRO A 46 -11.46 3.88 12.65
CA PRO A 46 -12.25 4.49 13.71
C PRO A 46 -11.45 4.91 14.96
N GLY A 47 -10.13 4.73 14.99
CA GLY A 47 -9.31 5.00 16.16
C GLY A 47 -7.83 5.11 15.84
N ARG A 48 -7.03 5.43 16.87
CA ARG A 48 -5.57 5.53 16.77
C ARG A 48 -4.93 4.18 16.52
N ILE A 49 -3.87 4.17 15.75
CA ILE A 49 -3.16 2.95 15.32
C ILE A 49 -1.71 3.00 15.73
N ASP A 50 -1.09 1.84 15.88
CA ASP A 50 0.37 1.73 16.01
C ASP A 50 0.98 1.62 14.59
N PRO A 51 1.61 2.71 14.06
CA PRO A 51 2.20 2.68 12.73
C PRO A 51 3.42 1.77 12.65
N LEU A 52 4.13 1.55 13.77
CA LEU A 52 5.32 0.71 13.82
C LEU A 52 4.99 -0.78 13.66
N GLN A 53 3.78 -1.18 14.06
CA GLN A 53 3.26 -2.53 13.87
C GLN A 53 2.30 -2.67 12.68
N THR A 54 2.16 -1.62 11.87
CA THR A 54 1.41 -1.68 10.60
C THR A 54 2.24 -2.43 9.56
N SER A 55 1.63 -3.42 8.89
CA SER A 55 2.31 -4.20 7.85
C SER A 55 1.44 -4.36 6.60
N ALA A 56 2.10 -4.53 5.45
CA ALA A 56 1.44 -4.68 4.16
C ALA A 56 2.10 -5.79 3.34
N VAL A 57 1.30 -6.67 2.75
CA VAL A 57 1.77 -7.75 1.88
C VAL A 57 0.97 -7.79 0.59
N VAL A 58 1.64 -8.04 -0.53
CA VAL A 58 1.01 -8.23 -1.84
C VAL A 58 1.06 -9.71 -2.19
N SER A 59 -0.10 -10.30 -2.49
CA SER A 59 -0.18 -11.69 -2.94
C SER A 59 0.21 -11.85 -4.40
N LEU A 60 0.48 -13.09 -4.83
CA LEU A 60 0.74 -13.43 -6.23
C LEU A 60 -0.43 -13.10 -7.18
N HIS A 61 -1.65 -13.01 -6.65
CA HIS A 61 -2.84 -12.63 -7.42
C HIS A 61 -3.10 -11.11 -7.43
N GLY A 62 -2.11 -10.30 -7.03
CA GLY A 62 -2.22 -8.84 -7.06
C GLY A 62 -3.13 -8.26 -5.96
N ARG A 63 -3.40 -9.00 -4.88
CA ARG A 63 -4.18 -8.50 -3.74
C ARG A 63 -3.27 -7.92 -2.68
N LEU A 64 -3.52 -6.66 -2.30
CA LEU A 64 -2.87 -6.02 -1.17
C LEU A 64 -3.64 -6.30 0.12
N PHE A 65 -2.96 -6.84 1.12
CA PHE A 65 -3.46 -6.97 2.48
C PHE A 65 -2.68 -6.03 3.40
N VAL A 66 -3.39 -5.21 4.18
CA VAL A 66 -2.79 -4.28 5.13
C VAL A 66 -3.30 -4.63 6.53
N ARG A 67 -2.40 -5.01 7.44
CA ARG A 67 -2.71 -5.24 8.85
C ARG A 67 -2.39 -3.96 9.62
N VAL A 68 -3.38 -3.46 10.35
CA VAL A 68 -3.26 -2.21 11.12
C VAL A 68 -3.74 -2.43 12.54
N PRO A 69 -2.83 -2.62 13.51
CA PRO A 69 -3.19 -2.74 14.91
C PRO A 69 -3.60 -1.37 15.48
N PHE A 70 -4.69 -1.33 16.24
CA PHE A 70 -5.03 -0.18 17.06
C PHE A 70 -4.06 -0.04 18.23
N GLU A 71 -3.81 1.19 18.68
CA GLU A 71 -3.05 1.42 19.91
C GLU A 71 -3.73 0.68 21.07
N GLN A 72 -2.99 -0.18 21.76
CA GLN A 72 -3.49 -0.80 22.98
C GLN A 72 -3.55 0.29 24.05
N SER A 73 -4.77 0.66 24.46
CA SER A 73 -4.97 1.41 25.69
C SER A 73 -4.50 0.49 26.82
N ASN A 74 -3.41 0.83 27.48
CA ASN A 74 -2.94 0.10 28.65
C ASN A 74 -3.99 0.31 29.76
N MET A 75 -5.00 -0.56 29.82
CA MET A 75 -5.98 -0.59 30.90
C MET A 75 -5.29 -0.92 32.22
#